data_AF-F8PNC5-F1
#
_entry.id   AF-F8PNC5-F1
#
_cell.length_a   1.000
_cell.length_b   1.000
_cell.length_c   1.000
_cell.angle_alpha   90.00
_cell.angle_beta   90.00
_cell.angle_gamma   90.00
#
_symmetry.space_group_name_H-M   'P 1'
#
loop_
_entity.id
_entity.type
_entity.pdbx_description
1 polymer ?
#
loop_
_entity_poly.entity_id
_entity_poly.type
_entity_poly.pdbx_seq_one_letter_code
_entity_poly.pdbx_strand_id
1 'polypeptide(L)'
;MWTGKWWHAIQTRVPKEAALSPVIIATDKTQLTQFSDSKSAYSVYLTFGNIPHVIQWRPSQHACILIGYLSVSKIIGMQLTSRKKSSRVQRLFHELMRIILNPSKRAGRDRIEVVGGDGAVRRVYPMLACYVANYPEQCLVTCSKYGTCPKCKRPPEELSASTAGEPRTNQWTESVINKAKEDTHLFRQCQERCKEQLVSGSVYKLFWTGFPHCNIHIAITPDVLHQLYQGVFKHMMHWCQKLLDPKELDAHIRALPPCFGVRYFKNGFFALDQIGGKERKDMAKILFGCLIGKLPCHAIITY
;
A
#
# COMPACT_ATOMS: atom_id res chain seq x y z
N MET A 1 0.72 -10.92 -6.41
CA MET A 1 0.08 -12.23 -6.16
C MET A 1 -0.55 -12.85 -7.39
N TRP A 2 -1.19 -12.08 -8.29
CA TRP A 2 -1.89 -12.62 -9.46
C TRP A 2 -1.05 -13.58 -10.33
N THR A 3 0.25 -13.31 -10.48
CA THR A 3 1.15 -14.17 -11.27
C THR A 3 1.53 -15.47 -10.58
N GLY A 4 1.13 -15.70 -9.32
CA GLY A 4 1.50 -16.87 -8.52
C GLY A 4 3.00 -17.00 -8.19
N LYS A 5 3.88 -16.20 -8.82
CA LYS A 5 5.35 -16.33 -8.73
C LYS A 5 5.87 -16.35 -7.29
N TRP A 6 5.44 -15.40 -6.47
CA TRP A 6 5.82 -15.37 -5.05
C TRP A 6 5.33 -16.63 -4.32
N TRP A 7 4.09 -17.05 -4.58
CA TRP A 7 3.52 -18.24 -3.95
C TRP A 7 4.36 -19.47 -4.27
N HIS A 8 4.60 -19.73 -5.56
CA HIS A 8 5.41 -20.87 -5.99
C HIS A 8 6.81 -20.83 -5.39
N ALA A 9 7.45 -19.64 -5.35
CA ALA A 9 8.79 -19.49 -4.80
C ALA A 9 8.89 -19.70 -3.28
N ILE A 10 7.80 -19.44 -2.53
CA ILE A 10 7.76 -19.68 -1.08
C ILE A 10 7.27 -21.10 -0.77
N GLN A 11 6.35 -21.65 -1.55
CA GLN A 11 5.85 -23.01 -1.39
C GLN A 11 6.98 -24.05 -1.49
N THR A 12 8.01 -23.80 -2.31
CA THR A 12 9.21 -24.67 -2.40
C THR A 12 10.12 -24.61 -1.17
N ARG A 13 9.93 -23.62 -0.29
CA ARG A 13 10.69 -23.45 0.97
C ARG A 13 9.99 -24.04 2.18
N VAL A 14 8.74 -24.47 2.01
CA VAL A 14 7.93 -25.15 3.02
C VAL A 14 8.13 -26.66 2.87
N PRO A 15 8.05 -27.47 3.94
CA PRO A 15 8.21 -28.93 3.84
C PRO A 15 7.28 -29.57 2.81
N LYS A 16 7.75 -30.65 2.18
CA LYS A 16 6.91 -31.49 1.32
C LYS A 16 5.67 -31.92 2.12
N GLU A 17 4.49 -31.86 1.48
CA GLU A 17 3.16 -32.15 2.08
C GLU A 17 2.54 -31.05 2.95
N ALA A 18 3.22 -29.92 3.17
CA ALA A 18 2.63 -28.75 3.83
C ALA A 18 2.19 -27.67 2.82
N ALA A 19 1.18 -26.91 3.20
CA ALA A 19 0.59 -25.86 2.37
C ALA A 19 0.96 -24.46 2.85
N LEU A 20 1.31 -23.58 1.92
CA LEU A 20 1.44 -22.15 2.17
C LEU A 20 0.05 -21.48 2.24
N SER A 21 -0.13 -20.59 3.21
CA SER A 21 -1.28 -19.69 3.26
C SER A 21 -0.81 -18.24 3.25
N PRO A 22 -0.88 -17.51 2.12
CA PRO A 22 -0.46 -16.12 2.06
C PRO A 22 -1.39 -15.26 2.90
N VAL A 23 -0.87 -14.61 3.93
CA VAL A 23 -1.59 -13.64 4.74
C VAL A 23 -1.49 -12.26 4.08
N ILE A 24 -2.64 -11.61 3.95
CA ILE A 24 -2.76 -10.24 3.46
C ILE A 24 -3.23 -9.39 4.63
N ILE A 25 -2.47 -8.36 4.97
CA ILE A 25 -2.86 -7.37 5.98
C ILE A 25 -3.24 -6.08 5.27
N ALA A 26 -4.30 -5.43 5.73
CA ALA A 26 -4.63 -4.08 5.29
C ALA A 26 -4.77 -3.16 6.50
N THR A 27 -4.29 -1.93 6.37
CA THR A 27 -4.53 -0.89 7.38
C THR A 27 -5.03 0.38 6.74
N ASP A 28 -6.07 0.93 7.35
CA ASP A 28 -6.60 2.22 6.96
C ASP A 28 -6.88 3.08 8.19
N LYS A 29 -6.52 4.36 8.10
CA LYS A 29 -6.77 5.34 9.15
C LYS A 29 -8.21 5.83 9.02
N THR A 30 -9.04 5.38 9.94
CA THR A 30 -10.47 5.68 9.94
C THR A 30 -10.82 6.67 11.03
N GLN A 31 -11.70 7.62 10.71
CA GLN A 31 -12.30 8.52 11.70
C GLN A 31 -13.47 7.78 12.36
N LEU A 32 -13.39 7.57 13.68
CA LEU A 32 -14.38 6.84 14.47
C LEU A 32 -15.56 7.73 14.90
N THR A 33 -15.34 9.05 15.06
CA THR A 33 -16.40 10.00 15.44
C THR A 33 -16.34 11.26 14.57
N GLN A 34 -17.49 11.65 14.01
CA GLN A 34 -17.63 12.87 13.18
C GLN A 34 -18.00 14.12 14.01
N PHE A 35 -18.71 13.95 15.13
CA PHE A 35 -19.38 15.08 15.80
C PHE A 35 -18.82 15.46 17.19
N SER A 36 -17.98 14.61 17.80
CA SER A 36 -17.32 14.93 19.07
C SER A 36 -15.95 14.26 19.17
N ASP A 37 -14.94 15.06 19.49
CA ASP A 37 -13.53 14.70 19.75
C ASP A 37 -12.67 14.10 18.63
N SER A 38 -13.13 14.05 17.37
CA SER A 38 -12.34 13.63 16.20
C SER A 38 -11.41 12.44 16.50
N LYS A 39 -11.98 11.36 17.05
CA LYS A 39 -11.23 10.15 17.36
C LYS A 39 -10.92 9.42 16.06
N SER A 40 -9.67 9.03 15.86
CA SER A 40 -9.25 8.21 14.72
C SER A 40 -8.49 6.99 15.21
N ALA A 41 -8.67 5.86 14.53
CA ALA A 41 -7.92 4.63 14.76
C ALA A 41 -7.43 4.06 13.43
N TYR A 42 -6.32 3.33 13.45
CA TYR A 42 -6.01 2.45 12.34
C TYR A 42 -6.81 1.16 12.53
N SER A 43 -7.66 0.83 11.58
CA SER A 43 -8.27 -0.49 11.51
C SER A 43 -7.28 -1.47 10.87
N VAL A 44 -7.13 -2.66 11.44
CA VAL A 44 -6.24 -3.71 10.91
C VAL A 44 -7.09 -4.87 10.43
N TYR A 45 -7.06 -5.12 9.13
CA TYR A 45 -7.78 -6.23 8.51
C TYR A 45 -6.84 -7.35 8.09
N LEU A 46 -7.36 -8.57 8.08
CA LEU A 46 -6.68 -9.77 7.63
C LEU A 46 -7.54 -10.53 6.65
N THR A 47 -6.93 -11.00 5.56
CA THR A 47 -7.51 -11.99 4.64
C THR A 47 -6.42 -12.93 4.13
N PHE A 48 -6.81 -14.00 3.45
CA PHE A 48 -5.90 -14.99 2.89
C PHE A 48 -5.88 -14.94 1.37
N GLY A 49 -4.69 -15.01 0.79
CA GLY A 49 -4.47 -15.07 -0.66
C GLY A 49 -5.02 -16.32 -1.33
N ASN A 50 -5.32 -17.39 -0.57
CA ASN A 50 -5.98 -18.61 -1.07
C ASN A 50 -7.46 -18.37 -1.40
N ILE A 51 -8.07 -17.31 -0.86
CA ILE A 51 -9.47 -17.02 -1.10
C ILE A 51 -9.61 -16.31 -2.46
N PRO A 52 -10.50 -16.76 -3.35
CA PRO A 52 -10.77 -16.07 -4.60
C PRO A 52 -11.09 -14.59 -4.37
N HIS A 53 -10.50 -13.71 -5.17
CA HIS A 53 -10.67 -12.27 -5.07
C HIS A 53 -12.15 -11.84 -5.00
N VAL A 54 -13.01 -12.45 -5.82
CA VAL A 54 -14.45 -12.16 -5.83
C VAL A 54 -15.15 -12.47 -4.50
N ILE A 55 -14.59 -13.35 -3.67
CA ILE A 55 -15.08 -13.71 -2.34
C ILE A 55 -14.46 -12.79 -1.29
N GLN A 56 -13.17 -12.47 -1.39
CA GLN A 56 -12.47 -11.56 -0.47
C GLN A 56 -13.19 -10.22 -0.28
N TRP A 57 -13.77 -9.68 -1.37
CA TRP A 57 -14.43 -8.38 -1.38
C TRP A 57 -15.96 -8.45 -1.24
N ARG A 58 -16.50 -9.60 -0.85
CA ARG A 58 -17.93 -9.74 -0.48
C ARG A 58 -18.06 -9.68 1.04
N PRO A 59 -18.57 -8.58 1.62
CA PRO A 59 -18.70 -8.46 3.07
C PRO A 59 -19.50 -9.60 3.72
N SER A 60 -20.52 -10.10 3.02
CA SER A 60 -21.35 -11.22 3.47
C SER A 60 -20.64 -12.57 3.54
N GLN A 61 -19.45 -12.71 2.95
CA GLN A 61 -18.67 -13.95 2.95
C GLN A 61 -17.64 -13.99 4.09
N HIS A 62 -17.47 -12.88 4.84
CA HIS A 62 -16.55 -12.78 5.98
C HIS A 62 -15.10 -13.24 5.68
N ALA A 63 -14.69 -13.19 4.41
CA ALA A 63 -13.36 -13.59 3.96
C ALA A 63 -12.25 -12.59 4.36
N CYS A 64 -12.64 -11.36 4.70
CA CYS A 64 -11.78 -10.32 5.26
C CYS A 64 -12.30 -9.97 6.65
N ILE A 65 -11.45 -10.12 7.67
CA ILE A 65 -11.82 -9.92 9.07
C ILE A 65 -11.04 -8.77 9.69
N LEU A 66 -11.69 -8.02 10.57
CA LEU A 66 -11.03 -7.01 11.39
C LEU A 66 -10.36 -7.69 12.59
N ILE A 67 -9.04 -7.55 12.72
CA ILE A 67 -8.25 -8.18 13.79
C ILE A 67 -7.80 -7.19 14.88
N GLY A 68 -8.07 -5.89 14.71
CA GLY A 68 -7.87 -4.91 15.77
C GLY A 68 -7.98 -3.46 15.33
N TYR A 69 -8.10 -2.58 16.33
CA TYR A 69 -7.99 -1.13 16.19
C TYR A 69 -6.72 -0.65 16.87
N LEU A 70 -5.86 0.04 16.14
CA LEU A 70 -4.69 0.71 16.70
C LEU A 70 -5.05 2.13 17.06
N SER A 71 -4.82 2.48 18.31
CA SER A 71 -5.05 3.85 18.74
C SER A 71 -4.10 4.81 18.03
N VAL A 72 -4.66 5.90 17.49
CA VAL A 72 -3.89 7.07 17.03
C VAL A 72 -3.77 8.09 18.17
N SER A 73 -4.23 7.75 19.39
CA SER A 73 -4.41 8.61 20.57
C SER A 73 -3.74 9.94 20.38
N LYS A 74 -4.55 11.00 20.22
CA LYS A 74 -4.05 12.38 20.36
C LYS A 74 -3.15 12.34 21.59
N ILE A 75 -1.86 12.57 21.40
CA ILE A 75 -0.89 12.59 22.51
C ILE A 75 -1.24 13.87 23.27
N ILE A 76 -2.28 13.80 24.11
CA ILE A 76 -3.07 14.93 24.62
C ILE A 76 -2.31 15.73 25.68
N GLY A 77 -1.26 15.19 26.28
CA GLY A 77 -0.66 15.78 27.48
C GLY A 77 0.64 16.56 27.33
N MET A 78 1.15 16.84 26.14
CA MET A 78 2.48 17.47 26.03
C MET A 78 2.56 18.47 24.88
N GLN A 79 3.17 19.64 25.13
CA GLN A 79 3.61 20.63 24.14
C GLN A 79 4.67 20.02 23.19
N LEU A 80 4.28 19.02 22.40
CA LEU A 80 5.13 18.32 21.46
C LEU A 80 4.97 18.95 20.08
N THR A 81 6.10 19.18 19.42
CA THR A 81 6.13 19.54 18.01
C THR A 81 5.46 18.45 17.15
N SER A 82 4.92 18.82 15.99
CA SER A 82 4.26 17.87 15.08
C SER A 82 5.16 16.67 14.72
N ARG A 83 6.46 16.92 14.54
CA ARG A 83 7.49 15.89 14.30
C ARG A 83 7.60 14.88 15.45
N LYS A 84 7.60 15.34 16.70
CA LYS A 84 7.64 14.46 17.88
C LYS A 84 6.36 13.63 17.99
N LYS A 85 5.20 14.23 17.68
CA LYS A 85 3.92 13.50 17.64
C LYS A 85 3.92 12.40 16.59
N SER A 86 4.29 12.72 15.35
CA SER A 86 4.40 11.75 14.24
C SER A 86 5.34 10.59 14.56
N SER A 87 6.52 10.90 15.13
CA SER A 87 7.49 9.87 15.52
C SER A 87 6.95 8.92 16.58
N ARG A 88 6.22 9.44 17.58
CA ARG A 88 5.58 8.62 18.63
C ARG A 88 4.44 7.76 18.08
N VAL A 89 3.60 8.31 17.20
CA VAL A 89 2.54 7.55 16.52
C VAL A 89 3.13 6.41 15.71
N GLN A 90 4.22 6.66 14.98
CA GLN A 90 4.92 5.61 14.24
C GLN A 90 5.47 4.50 15.14
N ARG A 91 6.05 4.84 16.30
CA ARG A 91 6.47 3.83 17.28
C ARG A 91 5.31 3.02 17.82
N LEU A 92 4.24 3.70 18.24
CA LEU A 92 3.05 3.06 18.80
C LEU A 92 2.45 2.09 17.79
N PHE A 93 2.35 2.51 16.52
CA PHE A 93 1.90 1.65 15.42
C PHE A 93 2.73 0.36 15.32
N HIS A 94 4.06 0.45 15.28
CA HIS A 94 4.93 -0.74 15.17
C HIS A 94 4.86 -1.64 16.41
N GLU A 95 4.78 -1.07 17.61
CA GLU A 95 4.62 -1.86 18.83
C GLU A 95 3.28 -2.61 18.87
N LEU A 96 2.17 -1.94 18.52
CA LEU A 96 0.85 -2.58 18.48
C LEU A 96 0.75 -3.62 17.36
N MET A 97 1.28 -3.34 16.16
CA MET A 97 1.35 -4.32 15.08
C MET A 97 2.20 -5.53 15.46
N ARG A 98 3.25 -5.35 16.27
CA ARG A 98 4.05 -6.46 16.78
C ARG A 98 3.22 -7.35 17.71
N ILE A 99 2.38 -6.77 18.57
CA ILE A 99 1.51 -7.52 19.47
C ILE A 99 0.45 -8.28 18.67
N ILE A 100 -0.31 -7.57 17.82
CA ILE A 100 -1.42 -8.14 17.06
C ILE A 100 -0.95 -9.25 16.11
N LEU A 101 0.18 -9.07 15.43
CA LEU A 101 0.66 -10.05 14.46
C LEU A 101 1.63 -11.09 15.04
N ASN A 102 1.92 -11.06 16.35
CA ASN A 102 2.79 -12.06 16.97
C ASN A 102 2.29 -13.50 16.80
N PRO A 103 0.97 -13.80 16.97
CA PRO A 103 0.46 -15.15 16.72
C PRO A 103 0.67 -15.60 15.28
N SER A 104 0.43 -14.72 14.31
CA SER A 104 0.66 -15.00 12.88
C SER A 104 2.15 -15.26 12.59
N LYS A 105 3.06 -14.49 13.19
CA LYS A 105 4.51 -14.69 13.07
C LYS A 105 4.95 -16.06 13.60
N ARG A 106 4.42 -16.48 14.75
CA ARG A 106 4.69 -17.81 15.33
C ARG A 106 4.14 -18.91 14.43
N ALA A 107 2.87 -18.81 14.03
CA ALA A 107 2.22 -19.76 13.14
C ALA A 107 2.96 -19.92 11.80
N GLY A 108 3.51 -18.85 11.24
CA GLY A 108 4.31 -18.92 10.01
C GLY A 108 5.65 -19.64 10.16
N ARG A 109 6.19 -19.75 11.38
CA ARG A 109 7.43 -20.50 11.65
C ARG A 109 7.12 -21.95 12.03
N ASP A 110 6.17 -22.11 12.94
CA ASP A 110 5.92 -23.37 13.61
C ASP A 110 4.89 -24.24 12.88
N ARG A 111 4.17 -23.70 11.89
CA ARG A 111 2.96 -24.24 11.26
C ARG A 111 1.73 -24.22 12.17
N ILE A 112 0.57 -24.38 11.54
CA ILE A 112 -0.71 -24.68 12.19
C ILE A 112 -1.34 -25.88 11.51
N GLU A 113 -2.19 -26.59 12.24
CA GLU A 113 -3.02 -27.66 11.70
C GLU A 113 -4.40 -27.10 11.40
N VAL A 114 -4.86 -27.31 10.16
CA VAL A 114 -6.14 -26.81 9.68
C VAL A 114 -6.94 -27.98 9.14
N VAL A 115 -8.16 -28.15 9.65
CA VAL A 115 -9.11 -29.13 9.13
C VAL A 115 -9.73 -28.58 7.86
N GLY A 116 -9.58 -29.29 6.74
CA GLY A 116 -10.20 -28.91 5.48
C GLY A 116 -11.69 -29.24 5.43
N GLY A 117 -12.39 -28.75 4.40
CA GLY A 117 -13.80 -29.06 4.18
C GLY A 117 -14.08 -30.54 3.88
N ASP A 118 -13.04 -31.31 3.54
CA ASP A 118 -13.06 -32.76 3.37
C ASP A 118 -12.77 -33.53 4.66
N GLY A 119 -12.60 -32.85 5.80
CA GLY A 119 -12.25 -33.45 7.09
C GLY A 119 -10.77 -33.78 7.26
N ALA A 120 -9.94 -33.63 6.22
CA ALA A 120 -8.51 -33.93 6.31
C ALA A 120 -7.74 -32.81 7.01
N VAL A 121 -6.85 -33.18 7.94
CA VAL A 121 -5.96 -32.25 8.64
C VAL A 121 -4.75 -31.91 7.77
N ARG A 122 -4.52 -30.63 7.53
CA ARG A 122 -3.40 -30.13 6.73
C ARG A 122 -2.47 -29.27 7.56
N ARG A 123 -1.16 -29.44 7.34
CA ARG A 123 -0.13 -28.56 7.90
C ARG A 123 -0.04 -27.31 7.04
N VAL A 124 -0.35 -26.16 7.64
CA VAL A 124 -0.41 -24.87 6.95
C VAL A 124 0.60 -23.89 7.55
N TYR A 125 1.33 -23.19 6.68
CA TYR A 125 2.26 -22.13 7.05
C TYR A 125 1.69 -20.77 6.63
N PRO A 126 1.05 -20.02 7.54
CA PRO A 126 0.57 -18.67 7.24
C PRO A 126 1.74 -17.70 7.16
N MET A 127 1.97 -17.08 6.00
CA MET A 127 3.09 -16.15 5.80
C MET A 127 2.62 -14.82 5.25
N LEU A 128 3.11 -13.71 5.83
CA LEU A 128 2.79 -12.36 5.36
C LEU A 128 3.30 -12.17 3.93
N ALA A 129 2.37 -12.05 3.00
CA ALA A 129 2.63 -11.97 1.57
C ALA A 129 2.40 -10.56 1.00
N CYS A 130 1.40 -9.87 1.55
CA CYS A 130 0.95 -8.58 1.05
C CYS A 130 0.53 -7.66 2.20
N TYR A 131 0.84 -6.38 2.03
CA TYR A 131 0.40 -5.33 2.92
C TYR A 131 -0.25 -4.21 2.11
N VAL A 132 -1.55 -4.03 2.29
CA VAL A 132 -2.38 -3.06 1.57
C VAL A 132 -2.53 -1.80 2.40
N ALA A 133 -2.07 -0.68 1.85
CA ALA A 133 -2.11 0.62 2.47
C ALA A 133 -1.98 1.70 1.38
N ASN A 134 -2.53 2.88 1.63
CA ASN A 134 -2.22 4.10 0.88
C ASN A 134 -0.81 4.62 1.22
N TYR A 135 -0.30 5.58 0.44
CA TYR A 135 1.11 5.97 0.50
C TYR A 135 1.64 6.42 1.88
N PRO A 136 0.95 7.29 2.65
CA PRO A 136 1.47 7.69 3.97
C PRO A 136 1.62 6.49 4.92
N GLU A 137 0.68 5.56 4.88
CA GLU A 137 0.65 4.32 5.65
C GLU A 137 1.69 3.32 5.13
N GLN A 138 1.95 3.26 3.82
CA GLN A 138 3.08 2.50 3.28
C GLN A 138 4.40 2.98 3.89
N CYS A 139 4.64 4.31 3.94
CA CYS A 139 5.84 4.87 4.59
C CYS A 139 5.87 4.58 6.10
N LEU A 140 4.71 4.60 6.77
CA LEU A 140 4.57 4.26 8.19
C LEU A 140 5.03 2.81 8.44
N VAL A 141 4.55 1.88 7.62
CA VAL A 141 4.78 0.43 7.70
C VAL A 141 6.22 0.05 7.36
N THR A 142 6.76 0.60 6.27
CA THR A 142 8.12 0.29 5.81
C THR A 142 9.21 1.09 6.51
N CYS A 143 8.83 2.04 7.38
CA CYS A 143 9.73 3.03 7.96
C CYS A 143 10.50 3.84 6.90
N SER A 144 9.90 4.06 5.73
CA SER A 144 10.50 4.92 4.71
C SER A 144 10.30 6.40 5.06
N LYS A 145 11.27 7.24 4.69
CA LYS A 145 11.12 8.70 4.78
C LYS A 145 9.96 9.13 3.88
N TYR A 146 9.04 9.94 4.40
CA TYR A 146 7.93 10.47 3.60
C TYR A 146 8.46 11.24 2.39
N GLY A 147 7.83 11.06 1.22
CA GLY A 147 8.33 11.63 -0.04
C GLY A 147 9.36 10.74 -0.77
N THR A 148 9.64 9.54 -0.27
CA THR A 148 10.54 8.57 -0.90
C THR A 148 9.83 7.26 -1.24
N CYS A 149 10.43 6.45 -2.10
CA CYS A 149 9.87 5.16 -2.45
C CYS A 149 9.90 4.19 -1.24
N PRO A 150 8.78 3.51 -0.92
CA PRO A 150 8.75 2.48 0.12
C PRO A 150 9.46 1.19 -0.28
N LYS A 151 9.73 1.00 -1.59
CA LYS A 151 10.28 -0.24 -2.15
C LYS A 151 11.75 -0.15 -2.56
N CYS A 152 12.25 1.03 -2.92
CA CYS A 152 13.64 1.22 -3.39
C CYS A 152 14.35 2.36 -2.63
N LYS A 153 15.68 2.38 -2.73
CA LYS A 153 16.56 3.34 -2.04
C LYS A 153 16.74 4.66 -2.81
N ARG A 154 15.94 4.87 -3.84
CA ARG A 154 16.05 6.04 -4.72
C ARG A 154 15.68 7.34 -3.99
N PRO A 155 16.47 8.41 -4.14
CA PRO A 155 16.15 9.70 -3.54
C PRO A 155 14.95 10.37 -4.24
N PRO A 156 14.27 11.32 -3.57
CA PRO A 156 13.09 12.01 -4.12
C PRO A 156 13.31 12.63 -5.51
N GLU A 157 14.50 13.16 -5.74
CA GLU A 157 14.88 13.90 -6.94
C GLU A 157 14.94 13.00 -8.18
N GLU A 158 15.16 11.70 -7.98
CA GLU A 158 15.29 10.73 -9.06
C GLU A 158 14.01 9.94 -9.31
N LEU A 159 12.92 10.16 -8.56
CA LEU A 159 11.70 9.35 -8.66
C LEU A 159 11.06 9.32 -10.07
N SER A 160 11.40 10.29 -10.93
CA SER A 160 10.99 10.35 -12.34
C SER A 160 11.81 9.45 -13.28
N ALA A 161 12.92 8.86 -12.82
CA ALA A 161 13.78 8.04 -13.66
C ALA A 161 13.06 6.75 -14.13
N SER A 162 13.26 6.41 -15.40
CA SER A 162 12.58 5.31 -16.11
C SER A 162 13.01 3.91 -15.65
N THR A 163 14.17 3.78 -15.00
CA THR A 163 14.69 2.52 -14.49
C THR A 163 14.19 2.24 -13.07
N ALA A 164 14.25 0.99 -12.61
CA ALA A 164 14.00 0.69 -11.20
C ALA A 164 15.22 1.08 -10.33
N GLY A 165 14.98 1.66 -9.15
CA GLY A 165 16.03 1.91 -8.17
C GLY A 165 16.41 0.65 -7.38
N GLU A 166 17.56 0.67 -6.69
CA GLU A 166 18.01 -0.45 -5.85
C GLU A 166 16.93 -0.83 -4.82
N PRO A 167 16.51 -2.11 -4.72
CA PRO A 167 15.45 -2.52 -3.82
C PRO A 167 15.86 -2.38 -2.35
N ARG A 168 14.88 -2.01 -1.50
CA ARG A 168 15.01 -2.08 -0.05
C ARG A 168 14.82 -3.51 0.43
N THR A 169 15.58 -3.89 1.44
CA THR A 169 15.43 -5.18 2.14
C THR A 169 15.18 -4.94 3.62
N ASN A 170 14.54 -5.90 4.27
CA ASN A 170 14.35 -5.89 5.72
C ASN A 170 15.69 -5.73 6.44
N GLN A 171 16.70 -6.52 6.04
CA GLN A 171 18.04 -6.46 6.63
C GLN A 171 18.69 -5.09 6.47
N TRP A 172 18.56 -4.47 5.29
CA TRP A 172 19.13 -3.15 5.06
C TRP A 172 18.46 -2.09 5.95
N THR A 173 17.12 -2.06 6.02
CA THR A 173 16.40 -1.11 6.88
C THR A 173 16.74 -1.30 8.37
N GLU A 174 16.83 -2.56 8.83
CA GLU A 174 17.28 -2.88 10.19
C GLU A 174 18.72 -2.41 10.44
N SER A 175 19.62 -2.62 9.48
CA SER A 175 21.02 -2.21 9.60
C SER A 175 21.18 -0.69 9.70
N VAL A 176 20.39 0.09 8.94
CA VAL A 176 20.39 1.56 9.00
C VAL A 176 19.95 2.02 10.39
N ILE A 177 18.89 1.41 10.93
CA ILE A 177 18.35 1.75 12.26
C ILE A 177 19.32 1.35 13.37
N ASN A 178 20.02 0.22 13.26
CA ASN A 178 20.96 -0.23 14.29
C ASN A 178 22.26 0.57 14.28
N LYS A 179 22.86 0.83 13.10
CA LYS A 179 24.04 1.70 12.98
C LYS A 179 23.79 3.09 13.57
N ALA A 180 22.64 3.68 13.23
CA ALA A 180 22.26 4.99 13.77
C ALA A 180 22.08 5.02 15.30
N LYS A 181 21.86 3.87 15.96
CA LYS A 181 21.80 3.77 17.43
C LYS A 181 23.18 3.53 18.05
N GLU A 182 24.03 2.75 17.39
CA GLU A 182 25.42 2.52 17.81
C GLU A 182 26.20 3.83 17.81
N ASP A 183 25.95 4.67 16.82
CA ASP A 183 26.60 5.97 16.68
C ASP A 183 26.19 7.02 17.73
N THR A 184 24.96 6.94 18.25
CA THR A 184 24.43 7.94 19.18
C THR A 184 23.22 7.44 19.96
N HIS A 185 23.22 7.71 21.26
CA HIS A 185 22.09 7.43 22.14
C HIS A 185 20.99 8.50 22.09
N LEU A 186 21.25 9.66 21.47
CA LEU A 186 20.26 10.73 21.33
C LEU A 186 19.28 10.42 20.21
N PHE A 187 18.00 10.23 20.56
CA PHE A 187 16.96 9.88 19.59
C PHE A 187 16.91 10.81 18.36
N ARG A 188 17.12 12.12 18.57
CA ARG A 188 17.09 13.10 17.47
C ARG A 188 18.17 12.84 16.43
N GLN A 189 19.40 12.61 16.89
CA GLN A 189 20.55 12.37 16.03
C GLN A 189 20.41 11.01 15.32
N CYS A 190 19.96 9.98 16.04
CA CYS A 190 19.65 8.68 15.46
C CYS A 190 18.60 8.81 14.33
N GLN A 191 17.55 9.60 14.56
CA GLN A 191 16.53 9.85 13.54
C GLN A 191 17.08 10.60 12.32
N GLU A 192 17.98 11.56 12.52
CA GLU A 192 18.60 12.34 11.45
C GLU A 192 19.52 11.47 10.59
N ARG A 193 20.39 10.65 11.21
CA ARG A 193 21.22 9.65 10.50
C ARG A 193 20.40 8.65 9.69
N CYS A 194 19.29 8.15 10.24
CA CYS A 194 18.39 7.28 9.47
C CYS A 194 17.82 7.99 8.24
N LYS A 195 17.49 9.28 8.35
CA LYS A 195 16.86 10.07 7.27
C LYS A 195 17.82 10.41 6.15
N GLU A 196 19.12 10.51 6.43
CA GLU A 196 20.18 10.60 5.40
C GLU A 196 20.13 9.37 4.48
N GLN A 197 19.84 8.20 5.05
CA GLN A 197 19.63 6.94 4.33
C GLN A 197 18.16 6.72 3.91
N LEU A 198 17.34 7.76 3.90
CA LEU A 198 15.92 7.72 3.50
C LEU A 198 15.04 6.76 4.35
N VAL A 199 15.42 6.52 5.60
CA VAL A 199 14.65 5.76 6.61
C VAL A 199 14.11 6.76 7.65
N SER A 200 12.87 6.58 8.12
CA SER A 200 12.22 7.56 9.02
C SER A 200 12.93 7.71 10.36
N GLY A 201 13.58 6.64 10.84
CA GLY A 201 14.36 6.59 12.07
C GLY A 201 13.57 6.70 13.37
N SER A 202 12.24 6.61 13.31
CA SER A 202 11.41 6.79 14.50
C SER A 202 11.25 5.53 15.34
N VAL A 203 11.46 4.34 14.76
CA VAL A 203 11.10 3.05 15.36
C VAL A 203 12.35 2.31 15.82
N TYR A 204 12.31 1.78 17.06
CA TYR A 204 13.42 0.99 17.59
C TYR A 204 13.36 -0.48 17.17
N LYS A 205 12.15 -1.08 17.20
CA LYS A 205 11.91 -2.48 16.87
C LYS A 205 10.77 -2.58 15.87
N LEU A 206 11.08 -3.10 14.69
CA LEU A 206 10.15 -3.15 13.56
C LEU A 206 9.21 -4.35 13.76
N PHE A 207 7.91 -4.18 13.48
CA PHE A 207 6.94 -5.26 13.75
C PHE A 207 7.22 -6.49 12.87
N TRP A 208 7.72 -6.26 11.65
CA TRP A 208 8.00 -7.30 10.67
C TRP A 208 9.32 -8.05 10.90
N THR A 209 10.16 -7.62 11.86
CA THR A 209 11.40 -8.32 12.20
C THR A 209 11.10 -9.76 12.63
N GLY A 210 11.76 -10.72 11.98
CA GLY A 210 11.60 -12.15 12.24
C GLY A 210 10.34 -12.79 11.66
N PHE A 211 9.59 -12.14 10.78
CA PHE A 211 8.62 -12.86 9.95
C PHE A 211 9.35 -13.82 8.99
N PRO A 212 8.91 -15.09 8.88
CA PRO A 212 9.50 -16.05 7.97
C PRO A 212 9.21 -15.65 6.52
N HIS A 213 10.24 -15.66 5.68
CA HIS A 213 10.18 -15.42 4.23
C HIS A 213 9.44 -14.14 3.80
N CYS A 214 9.37 -13.13 4.68
CA CYS A 214 8.73 -11.86 4.41
C CYS A 214 9.78 -10.78 4.13
N ASN A 215 9.60 -10.01 3.05
CA ASN A 215 10.24 -8.72 2.86
C ASN A 215 9.12 -7.67 2.78
N ILE A 216 9.05 -6.78 3.78
CA ILE A 216 7.96 -5.80 3.88
C ILE A 216 7.93 -4.86 2.68
N HIS A 217 9.09 -4.50 2.14
CA HIS A 217 9.23 -3.58 1.02
C HIS A 217 8.69 -4.19 -0.28
N ILE A 218 8.76 -5.52 -0.41
CA ILE A 218 8.17 -6.25 -1.54
C ILE A 218 6.67 -6.46 -1.31
N ALA A 219 6.26 -6.73 -0.06
CA ALA A 219 4.87 -7.00 0.32
C ALA A 219 3.95 -5.77 0.12
N ILE A 220 4.48 -4.55 0.18
CA ILE A 220 3.70 -3.35 -0.16
C ILE A 220 3.18 -3.44 -1.60
N THR A 221 1.88 -3.26 -1.78
CA THR A 221 1.25 -3.13 -3.11
C THR A 221 0.86 -1.69 -3.40
N PRO A 222 0.92 -1.23 -4.66
CA PRO A 222 0.39 0.06 -5.03
C PRO A 222 -1.11 0.17 -4.70
N ASP A 223 -1.51 1.31 -4.15
CA ASP A 223 -2.89 1.68 -3.97
C ASP A 223 -3.49 2.08 -5.34
N VAL A 224 -4.41 1.26 -5.82
CA VAL A 224 -5.06 1.47 -7.12
C VAL A 224 -5.81 2.80 -7.17
N LEU A 225 -6.48 3.19 -6.09
CA LEU A 225 -7.24 4.43 -6.05
C LEU A 225 -6.31 5.63 -5.95
N HIS A 226 -5.51 5.72 -4.89
CA HIS A 226 -4.74 6.92 -4.58
C HIS A 226 -3.49 7.07 -5.45
N GLN A 227 -2.79 5.99 -5.76
CA GLN A 227 -1.54 6.06 -6.54
C GLN A 227 -1.79 5.96 -8.04
N LEU A 228 -2.66 5.05 -8.51
CA LEU A 228 -2.92 4.92 -9.95
C LEU A 228 -3.95 5.94 -10.45
N TYR A 229 -5.20 5.90 -9.98
CA TYR A 229 -6.26 6.75 -10.53
C TYR A 229 -6.15 8.22 -10.10
N GLN A 230 -5.88 8.49 -8.82
CA GLN A 230 -5.74 9.86 -8.31
C GLN A 230 -4.32 10.43 -8.44
N GLY A 231 -3.32 9.56 -8.63
CA GLY A 231 -1.93 9.94 -8.88
C GLY A 231 -1.60 9.96 -10.37
N VAL A 232 -1.25 8.79 -10.92
CA VAL A 232 -0.77 8.64 -12.31
C VAL A 232 -1.79 9.15 -13.33
N PHE A 233 -3.04 8.71 -13.27
CA PHE A 233 -4.05 9.12 -14.25
C PHE A 233 -4.38 10.61 -14.15
N LYS A 234 -4.37 11.20 -12.94
CA LYS A 234 -4.46 12.65 -12.77
C LYS A 234 -3.31 13.38 -13.46
N HIS A 235 -2.09 12.86 -13.34
CA HIS A 235 -0.92 13.41 -14.03
C HIS A 235 -1.03 13.27 -15.55
N MET A 236 -1.47 12.12 -16.05
CA MET A 236 -1.74 11.90 -17.48
C MET A 236 -2.77 12.89 -18.02
N MET A 237 -3.87 13.13 -17.28
CA MET A 237 -4.87 14.14 -17.68
C MET A 237 -4.28 15.55 -17.78
N HIS A 238 -3.35 15.91 -16.90
CA HIS A 238 -2.65 17.19 -16.98
C HIS A 238 -1.74 17.27 -18.22
N TRP A 239 -1.09 16.17 -18.60
CA TRP A 239 -0.31 16.12 -19.84
C TRP A 239 -1.19 16.21 -21.08
N CYS A 240 -2.33 15.52 -21.10
CA CYS A 240 -3.27 15.57 -22.22
C CYS A 240 -3.74 17.01 -22.49
N GLN A 241 -3.97 17.81 -21.45
CA GLN A 241 -4.33 19.24 -21.58
C GLN A 241 -3.23 20.10 -22.21
N LYS A 242 -1.97 19.65 -22.21
CA LYS A 242 -0.87 20.34 -22.89
C LYS A 242 -0.74 19.96 -24.36
N LEU A 243 -1.27 18.79 -24.73
CA LEU A 243 -1.14 18.23 -26.08
C LEU A 243 -2.41 18.41 -26.92
N LEU A 244 -3.58 18.50 -26.28
CA LEU A 244 -4.88 18.66 -26.91
C LEU A 244 -5.68 19.72 -26.15
N ASP A 245 -6.34 20.62 -26.88
CA ASP A 245 -7.18 21.64 -26.25
C ASP A 245 -8.31 20.98 -25.43
N PRO A 246 -8.54 21.40 -24.17
CA PRO A 246 -9.58 20.82 -23.33
C PRO A 246 -10.98 20.82 -23.96
N LYS A 247 -11.33 21.84 -24.77
CA LYS A 247 -12.64 21.89 -25.43
C LYS A 247 -12.74 20.86 -26.56
N GLU A 248 -11.65 20.63 -27.27
CA GLU A 248 -11.55 19.58 -28.30
C GLU A 248 -11.68 18.18 -27.67
N LEU A 249 -10.97 17.92 -26.57
CA LEU A 249 -11.08 16.66 -25.84
C LEU A 249 -12.53 16.42 -25.34
N ASP A 250 -13.17 17.44 -24.79
CA ASP A 250 -14.57 17.33 -24.36
C ASP A 250 -15.53 17.14 -25.53
N ALA A 251 -15.30 17.75 -26.69
CA ALA A 251 -16.08 17.51 -27.90
C ALA A 251 -16.00 16.05 -28.35
N HIS A 252 -14.80 15.47 -28.31
CA HIS A 252 -14.57 14.05 -28.58
C HIS A 252 -15.29 13.14 -27.61
N ILE A 253 -15.20 13.43 -26.31
CA ILE A 253 -15.86 12.64 -25.27
C ILE A 253 -17.39 12.64 -25.48
N ARG A 254 -17.97 13.78 -25.85
CA ARG A 254 -19.42 13.90 -26.13
C ARG A 254 -19.86 13.12 -27.35
N ALA A 255 -18.98 12.98 -28.34
CA ALA A 255 -19.24 12.27 -29.59
C ALA A 255 -19.11 10.74 -29.46
N LEU A 256 -18.58 10.23 -28.35
CA LEU A 256 -18.49 8.78 -28.14
C LEU A 256 -19.89 8.13 -28.12
N PRO A 257 -20.10 7.04 -28.86
CA PRO A 257 -21.36 6.31 -28.80
C PRO A 257 -21.54 5.68 -27.41
N PRO A 258 -22.78 5.52 -26.92
CA PRO A 258 -23.05 4.76 -25.72
C PRO A 258 -22.49 3.34 -25.84
N CYS A 259 -21.76 2.89 -24.81
CA CYS A 259 -21.14 1.57 -24.77
C CYS A 259 -21.42 0.90 -23.42
N PHE A 260 -21.61 -0.42 -23.44
CA PHE A 260 -21.89 -1.18 -22.24
C PHE A 260 -20.71 -1.11 -21.24
N GLY A 261 -21.00 -0.82 -19.97
CA GLY A 261 -19.98 -0.76 -18.91
C GLY A 261 -19.13 0.53 -18.89
N VAL A 262 -19.44 1.49 -19.77
CA VAL A 262 -18.78 2.79 -19.86
C VAL A 262 -19.75 3.91 -19.48
N ARG A 263 -19.28 4.86 -18.67
CA ARG A 263 -20.08 6.03 -18.32
C ARG A 263 -20.07 7.03 -19.47
N TYR A 264 -21.25 7.51 -19.86
CA TYR A 264 -21.38 8.61 -20.81
C TYR A 264 -21.17 9.95 -20.09
N PHE A 265 -20.28 10.79 -20.61
CA PHE A 265 -19.95 12.11 -20.06
C PHE A 265 -20.57 13.20 -20.95
N LYS A 266 -21.86 13.49 -20.74
CA LYS A 266 -22.65 14.41 -21.57
C LYS A 266 -22.02 15.80 -21.74
N ASN A 267 -21.34 16.30 -20.71
CA ASN A 267 -20.72 17.62 -20.72
C ASN A 267 -19.18 17.55 -20.86
N GLY A 268 -18.61 16.37 -21.13
CA GLY A 268 -17.17 16.13 -21.12
C GLY A 268 -16.59 15.94 -19.71
N PHE A 269 -15.27 15.91 -19.62
CA PHE A 269 -14.51 15.76 -18.38
C PHE A 269 -14.33 17.08 -17.64
N PHE A 270 -14.12 18.19 -18.34
CA PHE A 270 -13.73 19.46 -17.72
C PHE A 270 -14.91 20.23 -17.10
N ALA A 271 -16.14 19.77 -17.35
CA ALA A 271 -17.34 20.26 -16.67
C ALA A 271 -17.57 19.63 -15.28
N LEU A 272 -16.69 18.73 -14.81
CA LEU A 272 -16.83 18.07 -13.51
C LEU A 272 -16.14 18.87 -12.40
N ASP A 273 -16.92 19.39 -11.45
CA ASP A 273 -16.38 20.16 -10.31
C ASP A 273 -15.70 19.27 -9.25
N GLN A 274 -16.24 18.07 -9.03
CA GLN A 274 -15.70 17.09 -8.08
C GLN A 274 -15.48 15.75 -8.77
N ILE A 275 -14.21 15.32 -8.82
CA ILE A 275 -13.81 14.08 -9.48
C ILE A 275 -13.39 13.06 -8.42
N GLY A 276 -14.30 12.12 -8.12
CA GLY A 276 -14.06 11.00 -7.23
C GLY A 276 -13.28 9.86 -7.89
N GLY A 277 -13.07 8.78 -7.12
CA GLY A 277 -12.37 7.59 -7.59
C GLY A 277 -13.10 6.84 -8.71
N LYS A 278 -14.44 6.76 -8.61
CA LYS A 278 -15.29 6.13 -9.62
C LYS A 278 -15.23 6.91 -10.93
N GLU A 279 -15.36 8.24 -10.85
CA GLU A 279 -15.22 9.14 -11.99
C GLU A 279 -13.88 8.95 -12.69
N ARG A 280 -12.76 8.99 -11.93
CA ARG A 280 -11.41 8.76 -12.49
C ARG A 280 -11.31 7.42 -13.22
N LYS A 281 -11.89 6.35 -12.66
CA LYS A 281 -11.89 5.03 -13.28
C LYS A 281 -12.68 5.01 -14.57
N ASP A 282 -13.85 5.65 -14.61
CA ASP A 282 -14.67 5.73 -15.80
C ASP A 282 -14.04 6.62 -16.88
N MET A 283 -13.39 7.73 -16.49
CA MET A 283 -12.61 8.57 -17.39
C MET A 283 -11.45 7.78 -18.04
N ALA A 284 -10.73 6.97 -17.24
CA ALA A 284 -9.60 6.19 -17.72
C ALA A 284 -9.98 5.15 -18.77
N LYS A 285 -11.20 4.59 -18.71
CA LYS A 285 -11.70 3.62 -19.70
C LYS A 285 -11.80 4.20 -21.11
N ILE A 286 -12.08 5.49 -21.24
CA ILE A 286 -12.38 6.12 -22.54
C ILE A 286 -11.28 7.07 -23.03
N LEU A 287 -10.41 7.56 -22.13
CA LEU A 287 -9.39 8.55 -22.48
C LEU A 287 -8.56 8.13 -23.69
N PHE A 288 -8.09 6.88 -23.72
CA PHE A 288 -7.28 6.38 -24.81
C PHE A 288 -7.98 6.52 -26.17
N GLY A 289 -9.25 6.10 -26.26
CA GLY A 289 -10.05 6.21 -27.48
C GLY A 289 -10.24 7.66 -27.94
N CYS A 290 -10.31 8.61 -27.01
CA CYS A 290 -10.45 10.04 -27.34
C CYS A 290 -9.16 10.66 -27.90
N LEU A 291 -7.99 10.08 -27.60
CA LEU A 291 -6.68 10.60 -28.03
C LEU A 291 -6.22 10.04 -29.39
N ILE A 292 -6.75 8.88 -29.80
CA ILE A 292 -6.41 8.25 -31.09
C ILE A 292 -6.76 9.21 -32.24
N GLY A 293 -5.83 9.38 -33.18
CA GLY A 293 -5.99 10.26 -34.34
C GLY A 293 -5.87 11.76 -34.03
N LYS A 294 -5.67 12.14 -32.76
CA LYS A 294 -5.44 13.53 -32.34
C LYS A 294 -4.02 13.80 -31.90
N LEU A 295 -3.39 12.84 -31.22
CA LEU A 295 -2.00 12.94 -30.86
C LEU A 295 -1.13 12.13 -31.84
N PRO A 296 0.12 12.56 -32.08
CA PRO A 296 1.06 11.77 -32.87
C PRO A 296 1.22 10.37 -32.30
N CYS A 297 1.36 9.35 -33.15
CA CYS A 297 1.50 7.95 -32.70
C CYS A 297 2.69 7.76 -31.74
N HIS A 298 3.77 8.52 -31.90
CA HIS A 298 4.92 8.45 -30.98
C HIS A 298 4.63 8.99 -29.57
N ALA A 299 3.58 9.80 -29.40
CA ALA A 299 3.12 10.28 -28.10
C ALA A 299 2.16 9.28 -27.41
N ILE A 300 1.63 8.31 -28.15
CA ILE A 300 0.73 7.27 -27.67
C ILE A 300 1.47 5.92 -27.74
N ILE A 301 2.26 5.62 -26.71
CA ILE A 301 2.98 4.35 -26.63
C ILE A 301 2.19 3.38 -25.74
N THR A 302 1.69 2.30 -26.34
CA THR A 302 1.08 1.17 -25.61
C THR A 302 2.10 0.05 -25.49
N TYR A 303 2.43 -0.34 -24.25
CA TYR A 303 3.27 -1.51 -23.93
C TYR A 303 2.42 -2.65 -23.40
#